data_AF-A0A453KVL0-F1
#
_entry.id   AF-A0A453KVL0-F1
#
_cell.length_a   1.000
_cell.length_b   1.000
_cell.length_c   1.000
_cell.angle_alpha   90.00
_cell.angle_beta   90.00
_cell.angle_gamma   90.00
#
_symmetry.space_group_name_H-M   'P 1'
#
loop_
_entity.id
_entity.type
_entity.pdbx_description
1 polymer ?
#
loop_
_entity_poly.entity_id
_entity_poly.type
_entity_poly.pdbx_seq_one_letter_code
_entity_poly.pdbx_strand_id
1 'polypeptide(L)'
;ERATKRVLSTIGCIVSVIVYCNPIIVFWSTRSNMASTAAFCTMTDFISSSLSTGSWLIFAIVQLNGEDGSILGLEAVIANAFGLTLLAVFIIAKLASKNGMSAMVCTGSLFGFVIVIGVCVCFAIDVPVKRDTFAAYQISIVASVLQVISQLIPFRSVWVLRHAPARPPAVRSEHHQHRSRLCNTLASSAVCAQADRREPEPWQLQ
;
A
#
# COMPACT_ATOMS: atom_id res chain seq x y z
N GLU A 1 13.31 -24.25 -27.33
CA GLU A 1 13.70 -23.87 -25.95
C GLU A 1 13.70 -22.35 -25.69
N ARG A 2 14.48 -21.53 -26.41
CA ARG A 2 14.53 -20.06 -26.19
C ARG A 2 13.16 -19.35 -26.31
N ALA A 3 12.34 -19.75 -27.28
CA ALA A 3 11.00 -19.18 -27.47
C ALA A 3 10.08 -19.47 -26.27
N THR A 4 10.09 -20.70 -25.75
CA THR A 4 9.32 -21.11 -24.57
C THR A 4 9.72 -20.33 -23.32
N LYS A 5 11.03 -20.11 -23.10
CA LYS A 5 11.54 -19.29 -21.98
C LYS A 5 11.06 -17.84 -22.08
N ARG A 6 11.04 -17.25 -23.29
CA ARG A 6 10.51 -15.89 -23.51
C ARG A 6 9.01 -15.81 -23.22
N VAL A 7 8.21 -16.73 -23.76
CA VAL A 7 6.75 -16.75 -23.54
C VAL A 7 6.42 -16.87 -22.06
N LEU A 8 7.09 -17.78 -21.34
CA LEU A 8 6.88 -17.95 -19.90
C LEU A 8 7.24 -16.68 -19.12
N SER A 9 8.36 -16.03 -19.49
CA SER A 9 8.76 -14.75 -18.90
C SER A 9 7.73 -13.65 -19.15
N THR A 10 7.21 -13.53 -20.36
CA THR A 10 6.19 -12.53 -20.70
C THR A 10 4.90 -12.76 -19.91
N ILE A 11 4.42 -14.00 -19.84
CA ILE A 11 3.24 -14.35 -19.02
C ILE A 11 3.48 -14.00 -17.56
N GLY A 12 4.66 -14.35 -17.01
CA GLY A 12 5.03 -14.01 -15.65
C GLY A 12 5.04 -12.50 -15.38
N CYS A 13 5.53 -11.70 -16.34
CA CYS A 13 5.51 -10.25 -16.24
C CYS A 13 4.08 -9.69 -16.25
N ILE A 14 3.21 -10.19 -17.14
CA ILE A 14 1.79 -9.78 -17.21
C ILE A 14 1.08 -10.08 -15.89
N VAL A 15 1.25 -11.30 -15.35
CA VAL A 15 0.67 -11.69 -14.07
C VAL A 15 1.20 -10.79 -12.93
N SER A 16 2.50 -10.49 -12.92
CA SER A 16 3.10 -9.60 -11.92
C SER A 16 2.51 -8.20 -11.97
N VAL A 17 2.34 -7.63 -13.17
CA VAL A 17 1.70 -6.32 -13.35
C VAL A 17 0.27 -6.32 -12.82
N ILE A 18 -0.51 -7.37 -13.10
CA ILE A 18 -1.87 -7.49 -12.57
C ILE A 18 -1.86 -7.52 -11.03
N VAL A 19 -0.93 -8.24 -10.42
CA VAL A 19 -0.77 -8.30 -8.96
C VAL A 19 -0.40 -6.91 -8.39
N TYR A 20 0.49 -6.16 -9.06
CA TYR A 20 0.83 -4.79 -8.63
C TYR A 20 -0.35 -3.82 -8.73
N CYS A 21 -1.30 -4.07 -9.63
CA CYS A 21 -2.54 -3.30 -9.75
C CYS A 21 -3.60 -3.65 -8.69
N ASN A 22 -3.39 -4.66 -7.84
CA ASN A 22 -4.37 -5.07 -6.81
C ASN A 22 -4.89 -3.90 -5.95
N PRO A 23 -4.06 -2.97 -5.46
CA PRO A 23 -4.57 -1.84 -4.66
C PRO A 23 -5.46 -0.87 -5.47
N ILE A 24 -5.28 -0.77 -6.80
CA ILE A 24 -6.17 -0.01 -7.71
C ILE A 24 -7.55 -0.67 -7.73
N ILE A 25 -7.59 -1.99 -7.90
CA ILE A 25 -8.82 -2.78 -7.96
C ILE A 25 -9.59 -2.64 -6.64
N VAL A 26 -8.90 -2.77 -5.51
CA VAL A 26 -9.49 -2.56 -4.18
C VAL A 26 -9.98 -1.12 -4.01
N PHE A 27 -9.19 -0.12 -4.43
CA PHE A 27 -9.59 1.28 -4.36
C PHE A 27 -10.91 1.55 -5.08
N TRP A 28 -11.04 1.09 -6.33
CA TRP A 28 -12.28 1.19 -7.10
C TRP A 28 -13.44 0.42 -6.45
N SER A 29 -13.19 -0.79 -5.95
CA SER A 29 -14.19 -1.59 -5.23
C SER A 29 -14.71 -0.87 -3.98
N THR A 30 -13.86 -0.11 -3.29
CA THR A 30 -14.24 0.71 -2.13
C THR A 30 -14.85 2.07 -2.49
N ARG A 31 -15.33 2.27 -3.73
CA ARG A 31 -15.86 3.54 -4.24
C ARG A 31 -14.89 4.71 -4.06
N SER A 32 -13.61 4.46 -4.30
CA SER A 32 -12.56 5.47 -4.20
C SER A 32 -12.36 6.03 -2.79
N ASN A 33 -12.69 5.26 -1.74
CA ASN A 33 -12.47 5.65 -0.36
C ASN A 33 -11.14 5.09 0.18
N MET A 34 -10.14 5.96 0.29
CA MET A 34 -8.79 5.62 0.78
C MET A 34 -8.79 5.03 2.21
N ALA A 35 -9.71 5.43 3.08
CA ALA A 35 -9.78 4.90 4.45
C ALA A 35 -10.20 3.42 4.45
N SER A 36 -11.17 3.08 3.61
CA SER A 36 -11.62 1.68 3.42
C SER A 36 -10.55 0.85 2.72
N THR A 37 -9.89 1.39 1.68
CA THR A 37 -8.78 0.70 1.00
C THR A 37 -7.60 0.44 1.95
N ALA A 38 -7.27 1.38 2.83
CA ALA A 38 -6.18 1.27 3.78
C ALA A 38 -6.36 0.16 4.83
N ALA A 39 -7.60 -0.27 5.07
CA ALA A 39 -7.93 -1.40 5.93
C ALA A 39 -7.65 -2.76 5.26
N PHE A 40 -7.81 -2.86 3.94
CA PHE A 40 -7.54 -4.07 3.17
C PHE A 40 -6.09 -4.20 2.72
N CYS A 41 -5.45 -3.09 2.36
CA CYS A 41 -4.05 -3.05 1.96
C CYS A 41 -3.23 -2.42 3.09
N THR A 42 -2.67 -3.22 4.00
CA THR A 42 -1.94 -2.69 5.16
C THR A 42 -0.56 -2.13 4.75
N MET A 43 0.03 -1.25 5.58
CA MET A 43 1.41 -0.77 5.30
C MET A 43 2.41 -1.91 5.29
N THR A 44 2.18 -2.93 6.12
CA THR A 44 2.98 -4.15 6.17
C THR A 44 2.97 -4.89 4.84
N ASP A 45 1.81 -4.97 4.17
CA ASP A 45 1.67 -5.62 2.87
C ASP A 45 2.38 -4.84 1.76
N PHE A 46 2.36 -3.51 1.83
CA PHE A 46 3.10 -2.64 0.91
C PHE A 46 4.62 -2.75 1.09
N ILE A 47 5.09 -2.79 2.35
CA ILE A 47 6.53 -2.96 2.66
C ILE A 47 7.00 -4.34 2.18
N SER A 48 6.25 -5.39 2.51
CA SER A 48 6.51 -6.76 2.03
C SER A 48 6.58 -6.82 0.51
N SER A 49 5.57 -6.29 -0.18
CA SER A 49 5.53 -6.26 -1.64
C SER A 49 6.70 -5.48 -2.23
N SER A 50 7.06 -4.32 -1.64
CA SER A 50 8.17 -3.50 -2.13
C SER A 50 9.51 -4.19 -1.97
N LEU A 51 9.75 -4.86 -0.84
CA LEU A 51 10.96 -5.66 -0.62
C LEU A 51 11.03 -6.84 -1.60
N SER A 52 9.91 -7.54 -1.81
CA SER A 52 9.83 -8.63 -2.79
C SER A 52 10.13 -8.13 -4.20
N THR A 53 9.44 -7.08 -4.67
CA THR A 53 9.65 -6.53 -6.02
C THR A 53 11.05 -5.95 -6.19
N GLY A 54 11.60 -5.29 -5.17
CA GLY A 54 12.99 -4.83 -5.18
C GLY A 54 13.99 -5.97 -5.29
N SER A 55 13.76 -7.07 -4.59
CA SER A 55 14.59 -8.28 -4.69
C SER A 55 14.59 -8.84 -6.11
N TRP A 56 13.40 -8.95 -6.71
CA TRP A 56 13.26 -9.41 -8.10
C TRP A 56 13.86 -8.45 -9.11
N LEU A 57 13.79 -7.13 -8.87
CA LEU A 57 14.45 -6.13 -9.72
C LEU A 57 15.97 -6.28 -9.67
N ILE A 58 16.54 -6.39 -8.46
CA ILE A 58 17.98 -6.60 -8.24
C ILE A 58 18.43 -7.90 -8.93
N PHE A 59 17.68 -8.98 -8.76
CA PHE A 59 17.98 -10.25 -9.40
C PHE A 59 17.86 -10.16 -10.93
N ALA A 60 16.82 -9.52 -11.46
CA ALA A 60 16.63 -9.33 -12.90
C ALA A 60 17.77 -8.51 -13.53
N ILE A 61 18.28 -7.51 -12.80
CA ILE A 61 19.45 -6.70 -13.20
C ILE A 61 20.72 -7.56 -13.30
N VAL A 62 21.00 -8.41 -12.31
CA VAL A 62 22.15 -9.34 -12.37
C VAL A 62 22.01 -10.28 -13.57
N GLN A 63 20.77 -10.69 -13.84
CA GLN A 63 20.44 -11.53 -14.96
C GLN A 63 20.26 -10.74 -16.27
N LEU A 64 20.58 -9.45 -16.35
CA LEU A 64 20.30 -8.68 -17.57
C LEU A 64 21.28 -9.01 -18.71
N ASN A 65 22.52 -9.38 -18.38
CA ASN A 65 23.58 -9.59 -19.35
C ASN A 65 23.88 -11.08 -19.55
N GLY A 66 23.74 -11.57 -20.78
CA GLY A 66 24.16 -12.91 -21.21
C GLY A 66 25.67 -13.11 -21.14
N GLU A 67 26.11 -14.37 -21.09
CA GLU A 67 27.52 -14.75 -21.31
C GLU A 67 28.07 -14.15 -22.61
N ASP A 68 27.23 -14.10 -23.65
CA ASP A 68 27.55 -13.54 -24.97
C ASP A 68 27.49 -11.99 -25.04
N GLY A 69 27.25 -11.30 -23.92
CA GLY A 69 27.04 -9.85 -23.88
C GLY A 69 25.67 -9.40 -24.44
N SER A 70 24.78 -10.33 -24.77
CA SER A 70 23.41 -10.02 -25.19
C SER A 70 22.53 -9.64 -24.01
N ILE A 71 21.70 -8.60 -24.17
CA ILE A 71 20.71 -8.21 -23.17
C ILE A 71 19.59 -9.24 -23.15
N LEU A 72 19.42 -9.94 -22.02
CA LEU A 72 18.41 -10.97 -21.80
C LEU A 72 17.60 -10.59 -20.56
N GLY A 73 16.27 -10.59 -20.65
CA GLY A 73 15.41 -10.37 -19.48
C GLY A 73 15.10 -8.91 -19.16
N LEU A 74 15.28 -7.99 -20.12
CA LEU A 74 14.85 -6.59 -20.01
C LEU A 74 13.37 -6.46 -19.59
N GLU A 75 12.51 -7.35 -20.09
CA GLU A 75 11.08 -7.41 -19.71
C GLU A 75 10.88 -7.55 -18.19
N ALA A 76 11.69 -8.38 -17.53
CA ALA A 76 11.60 -8.58 -16.08
C ALA A 76 12.12 -7.36 -15.30
N VAL A 77 13.14 -6.68 -15.81
CA VAL A 77 13.63 -5.42 -15.23
C VAL A 77 12.54 -4.35 -15.32
N ILE A 78 11.95 -4.16 -16.50
CA ILE A 78 10.88 -3.18 -16.73
C ILE A 78 9.67 -3.50 -15.86
N ALA A 79 9.21 -4.76 -15.83
CA ALA A 79 8.03 -5.15 -15.07
C ALA A 79 8.20 -4.90 -13.55
N ASN A 80 9.37 -5.21 -12.99
CA ASN A 80 9.63 -4.98 -11.57
C ASN A 80 9.89 -3.50 -11.24
N ALA A 81 10.53 -2.73 -12.13
CA ALA A 81 10.66 -1.28 -11.97
C ALA A 81 9.30 -0.57 -12.00
N PHE A 82 8.42 -0.98 -12.91
CA PHE A 82 7.04 -0.51 -12.97
C PHE A 82 6.26 -0.87 -11.70
N GLY A 83 6.39 -2.11 -11.23
CA GLY A 83 5.78 -2.57 -9.98
C GLY A 83 6.21 -1.74 -8.76
N LEU A 84 7.50 -1.49 -8.59
CA LEU A 84 8.03 -0.64 -7.53
C LEU A 84 7.50 0.79 -7.60
N THR A 85 7.37 1.34 -8.81
CA THR A 85 6.81 2.69 -9.01
C THR A 85 5.35 2.74 -8.56
N LEU A 86 4.53 1.76 -8.96
CA LEU A 86 3.15 1.66 -8.51
C LEU A 86 3.05 1.52 -6.99
N LEU A 87 3.87 0.65 -6.38
CA LEU A 87 3.90 0.47 -4.93
C LEU A 87 4.29 1.76 -4.20
N ALA A 88 5.27 2.52 -4.72
CA ALA A 88 5.66 3.82 -4.17
C ALA A 88 4.50 4.83 -4.21
N VAL A 89 3.73 4.88 -5.31
CA VAL A 89 2.50 5.69 -5.42
C VAL A 89 1.51 5.33 -4.32
N PHE A 90 1.26 4.05 -4.08
CA PHE A 90 0.33 3.62 -3.03
C PHE A 90 0.82 3.95 -1.62
N ILE A 91 2.10 3.72 -1.33
CA ILE A 91 2.69 4.06 -0.04
C ILE A 91 2.55 5.56 0.23
N ILE A 92 2.88 6.40 -0.75
CA ILE A 92 2.82 7.86 -0.61
C ILE A 92 1.37 8.32 -0.48
N ALA A 93 0.45 7.82 -1.30
CA ALA A 93 -0.97 8.15 -1.20
C ALA A 93 -1.54 7.79 0.19
N LYS A 94 -1.13 6.64 0.73
CA LYS A 94 -1.55 6.19 2.06
C LYS A 94 -0.94 7.05 3.18
N LEU A 95 0.35 7.41 3.08
CA LEU A 95 0.99 8.33 4.03
C LEU A 95 0.37 9.73 3.96
N ALA A 96 0.04 10.21 2.77
CA ALA A 96 -0.60 11.50 2.56
C ALA A 96 -1.99 11.55 3.21
N SER A 97 -2.80 10.51 3.00
CA SER A 97 -4.11 10.40 3.63
C SER A 97 -4.04 10.29 5.15
N LYS A 98 -3.02 9.60 5.69
CA LYS A 98 -2.86 9.42 7.15
C LYS A 98 -2.33 10.67 7.85
N ASN A 99 -1.34 11.33 7.27
CA ASN A 99 -0.58 12.41 7.90
C ASN A 99 -0.96 13.81 7.39
N GLY A 100 -1.88 13.92 6.44
CA GLY A 100 -2.25 15.20 5.82
C GLY A 100 -1.10 15.83 5.03
N MET A 101 -0.29 15.02 4.34
CA MET A 101 0.88 15.53 3.59
C MET A 101 0.41 16.40 2.42
N SER A 102 1.15 17.48 2.15
CA SER A 102 0.87 18.33 1.00
C SER A 102 1.16 17.61 -0.32
N ALA A 103 0.45 18.01 -1.38
CA ALA A 103 0.66 17.47 -2.73
C ALA A 103 2.11 17.66 -3.20
N MET A 104 2.75 18.77 -2.83
CA MET A 104 4.16 19.04 -3.16
C MET A 104 5.12 17.99 -2.58
N VAL A 105 4.94 17.61 -1.31
CA VAL A 105 5.78 16.60 -0.66
C VAL A 105 5.54 15.22 -1.27
N CYS A 106 4.29 14.90 -1.61
CA CYS A 106 3.94 13.64 -2.27
C CYS A 106 4.58 13.53 -3.65
N THR A 107 4.42 14.56 -4.48
CA THR A 107 5.00 14.63 -5.83
C THR A 107 6.52 14.61 -5.78
N GLY A 108 7.14 15.36 -4.87
CA GLY A 108 8.60 15.37 -4.69
C GLY A 108 9.13 14.00 -4.26
N SER A 109 8.44 13.32 -3.34
CA SER A 109 8.81 11.95 -2.91
C SER A 109 8.71 10.97 -4.08
N LEU A 110 7.63 11.04 -4.87
CA LEU A 110 7.45 10.20 -6.05
C LEU A 110 8.54 10.43 -7.09
N PHE A 111 8.84 11.69 -7.39
CA PHE A 111 9.88 12.04 -8.34
C PHE A 111 11.24 11.53 -7.87
N GLY A 112 11.55 11.65 -6.57
CA GLY A 112 12.74 11.07 -5.96
C GLY A 112 12.83 9.56 -6.15
N PHE A 113 11.75 8.81 -5.89
CA PHE A 113 11.72 7.36 -6.10
C PHE A 113 11.93 6.97 -7.56
N VAL A 114 11.26 7.66 -8.50
CA VAL A 114 11.41 7.40 -9.93
C VAL A 114 12.84 7.69 -10.40
N ILE A 115 13.44 8.79 -9.95
CA ILE A 115 14.84 9.11 -10.26
C ILE A 115 15.76 8.01 -9.74
N VAL A 116 15.62 7.60 -8.47
CA VAL A 116 16.50 6.58 -7.88
C VAL A 116 16.37 5.26 -8.62
N ILE A 117 15.15 4.80 -8.89
CA ILE A 117 14.91 3.55 -9.64
C ILE A 117 15.49 3.68 -11.06
N GLY A 118 15.23 4.80 -11.74
CA GLY A 118 15.72 5.06 -13.09
C GLY A 118 17.25 5.06 -13.15
N VAL A 119 17.91 5.76 -12.23
CA VAL A 119 19.37 5.82 -12.11
C VAL A 119 19.93 4.43 -11.85
N CYS A 120 19.36 3.65 -10.94
CA CYS A 120 19.80 2.27 -10.68
C CYS A 120 19.68 1.36 -11.90
N VAL A 121 18.59 1.49 -12.67
CA VAL A 121 18.37 0.72 -13.90
C VAL A 121 19.33 1.17 -15.01
N CYS A 122 19.55 2.48 -15.18
CA CYS A 122 20.50 3.01 -16.16
C CYS A 122 21.93 2.53 -15.84
N PHE A 123 22.38 2.67 -14.59
CA PHE A 123 23.70 2.15 -14.17
C PHE A 123 23.82 0.64 -14.39
N ALA A 124 22.75 -0.13 -14.18
CA ALA A 124 22.75 -1.57 -14.43
C ALA A 124 22.88 -1.94 -15.92
N ILE A 125 22.36 -1.09 -16.81
CA ILE A 125 22.48 -1.26 -18.27
C ILE A 125 23.88 -0.82 -18.73
N ASP A 126 24.36 0.32 -18.24
CA ASP A 126 25.62 0.95 -18.67
C ASP A 126 26.86 0.28 -18.06
N VAL A 127 26.74 -0.30 -16.85
CA VAL A 127 27.79 -1.05 -16.16
C VAL A 127 27.37 -2.52 -16.04
N PRO A 128 27.48 -3.30 -17.13
CA PRO A 128 26.95 -4.64 -17.18
C PRO A 128 27.68 -5.56 -16.22
N VAL A 129 26.98 -5.95 -15.14
CA VAL A 129 27.44 -7.04 -14.27
C VAL A 129 27.29 -8.35 -15.03
N LYS A 130 28.41 -8.97 -15.42
CA LYS A 130 28.39 -10.30 -16.03
C LYS A 130 27.89 -11.33 -15.03
N ARG A 131 26.97 -12.20 -15.44
CA ARG A 131 26.33 -13.21 -14.59
C ARG A 131 27.31 -14.13 -13.85
N ASP A 132 28.46 -14.45 -14.45
CA ASP A 132 29.44 -15.39 -13.85
C ASP A 132 30.48 -14.71 -12.96
N THR A 133 30.27 -13.43 -12.64
CA THR A 133 31.17 -12.73 -11.72
C THR A 133 30.82 -13.03 -10.27
N PHE A 134 31.84 -13.03 -9.42
CA PHE A 134 31.64 -13.11 -7.97
C PHE A 134 30.69 -12.01 -7.44
N ALA A 135 30.71 -10.83 -8.07
CA ALA A 135 29.80 -9.73 -7.76
C ALA A 135 28.33 -10.09 -8.05
N ALA A 136 28.01 -10.67 -9.21
CA ALA A 136 26.67 -11.17 -9.55
C ALA A 136 26.15 -12.19 -8.51
N TYR A 137 27.02 -13.09 -8.07
CA TYR A 137 26.69 -14.07 -7.05
C TYR A 137 26.31 -13.42 -5.71
N GLN A 138 27.12 -12.47 -5.22
CA GLN A 138 26.83 -11.74 -3.98
C GLN A 138 25.52 -10.96 -4.06
N ILE A 139 25.28 -10.26 -5.17
CA ILE A 139 24.05 -9.49 -5.39
C ILE A 139 22.82 -10.44 -5.42
N SER A 140 22.97 -11.63 -6.03
CA SER A 140 21.91 -12.64 -6.06
C SER A 140 21.60 -13.22 -4.67
N ILE A 141 22.61 -13.40 -3.81
CA ILE A 141 22.40 -13.77 -2.41
C ILE A 141 21.60 -12.68 -1.70
N VAL A 142 22.01 -11.41 -1.83
CA VAL A 142 21.31 -10.28 -1.20
C VAL A 142 19.85 -10.23 -1.65
N ALA A 143 19.59 -10.38 -2.94
CA ALA A 143 18.23 -10.45 -3.48
C ALA A 143 17.45 -11.65 -2.89
N SER A 144 18.07 -12.81 -2.76
CA SER A 144 17.43 -14.00 -2.19
C SER A 144 17.08 -13.81 -0.72
N VAL A 145 17.97 -13.19 0.06
CA VAL A 145 17.74 -12.89 1.48
C VAL A 145 16.61 -11.88 1.64
N LEU A 146 16.62 -10.79 0.86
CA LEU A 146 15.53 -9.81 0.84
C LEU A 146 14.20 -10.47 0.44
N GLN A 147 14.23 -11.41 -0.51
CA GLN A 147 13.04 -12.18 -0.90
C GLN A 147 12.51 -13.01 0.26
N VAL A 148 13.36 -13.74 0.99
CA VAL A 148 12.94 -14.52 2.17
C VAL A 148 12.36 -13.60 3.25
N ILE A 149 13.03 -12.50 3.57
CA ILE A 149 12.55 -11.51 4.54
C ILE A 149 11.18 -10.98 4.14
N SER A 150 11.00 -10.65 2.85
CA SER A 150 9.72 -10.16 2.33
C SER A 150 8.58 -11.15 2.60
N GLN A 151 8.81 -12.46 2.46
CA GLN A 151 7.79 -13.48 2.68
C GLN A 151 7.49 -13.70 4.17
N LEU A 152 8.43 -13.40 5.07
CA LEU A 152 8.25 -13.51 6.52
C LEU A 152 7.36 -12.40 7.11
N ILE A 153 7.34 -11.23 6.48
CA ILE A 153 6.53 -10.08 6.91
C ILE A 153 5.01 -10.40 6.94
N PRO A 154 4.40 -10.96 5.87
CA PRO A 154 2.98 -11.28 5.86
C PRO A 154 2.60 -12.47 6.76
N PHE A 155 3.55 -13.30 7.22
CA PHE A 155 3.26 -14.30 8.25
C PHE A 155 2.77 -13.66 9.55
N ARG A 156 3.24 -12.44 9.88
CA ARG A 156 2.70 -11.67 11.00
C ARG A 156 1.22 -11.34 10.78
N SER A 157 0.85 -10.89 9.57
CA SER A 157 -0.55 -10.61 9.22
C SER A 157 -1.43 -11.85 9.32
N VAL A 158 -0.96 -13.01 8.84
CA VAL A 158 -1.67 -14.30 8.94
C VAL A 158 -1.77 -14.77 10.40
N TRP A 159 -0.71 -14.63 11.18
CA TRP A 159 -0.70 -14.98 12.60
C TRP A 159 -1.70 -14.14 13.40
N VAL A 160 -1.73 -12.82 13.15
CA VAL A 160 -2.74 -11.92 13.74
C VAL A 160 -4.15 -12.33 13.32
N LEU A 161 -4.38 -12.69 12.05
CA LEU A 161 -5.69 -13.12 11.58
C LEU A 161 -6.16 -14.41 12.25
N ARG A 162 -5.26 -15.37 12.49
CA ARG A 162 -5.57 -16.63 13.20
C ARG A 162 -5.88 -16.44 14.68
N HIS A 163 -5.30 -15.41 15.30
CA HIS A 163 -5.50 -15.10 16.72
C HIS A 163 -6.46 -13.93 16.92
N ALA A 164 -7.05 -13.40 15.85
CA ALA A 164 -8.06 -12.37 15.94
C ALA A 164 -9.28 -12.97 16.65
N PRO A 165 -9.73 -12.39 17.78
CA PRO A 165 -10.91 -12.90 18.47
C PRO A 165 -12.10 -12.89 17.51
N ALA A 166 -12.84 -14.00 17.45
CA ALA A 166 -14.04 -14.18 16.62
C ALA A 166 -15.24 -13.34 17.09
N ARG A 167 -15.00 -12.11 17.58
CA ARG A 167 -16.07 -11.16 17.85
C ARG A 167 -16.27 -10.33 16.59
N PRO A 168 -17.49 -10.33 16.00
CA PRO A 168 -17.78 -9.39 14.94
C PRO A 168 -17.51 -7.97 15.45
N PRO A 169 -17.03 -7.05 14.58
CA PRO A 169 -16.94 -5.65 14.95
C PRO A 169 -18.32 -5.27 15.50
N ALA A 170 -18.36 -4.71 16.70
CA ALA A 170 -19.60 -4.18 17.25
C ALA A 170 -20.14 -3.23 16.19
N VAL A 171 -21.21 -3.64 15.51
CA VAL A 171 -21.98 -2.76 14.66
C VAL A 171 -22.46 -1.70 15.63
N ARG A 172 -21.76 -0.57 15.68
CA ARG A 172 -22.27 0.64 16.31
C ARG A 172 -23.43 1.04 15.42
N SER A 173 -24.57 0.41 15.70
CA SER A 173 -25.86 0.67 15.09
C SER A 173 -26.07 2.18 15.22
N GLU A 174 -25.95 2.90 14.11
CA GLU A 174 -26.22 4.34 14.05
C GLU A 174 -27.64 4.66 14.55
N HIS A 175 -28.54 3.67 14.55
CA HIS A 175 -29.85 3.78 15.20
C HIS A 175 -29.76 4.06 16.71
N HIS A 176 -28.81 3.49 17.45
CA HIS A 176 -28.65 3.81 18.87
C HIS A 176 -28.07 5.21 19.10
N GLN A 177 -27.22 5.69 18.20
CA GLN A 177 -26.63 7.03 18.32
C GLN A 177 -27.61 8.13 17.88
N HIS A 178 -28.47 7.87 16.90
CA HIS A 178 -29.55 8.80 16.53
C HIS A 178 -30.67 8.83 17.58
N ARG A 179 -31.04 7.67 18.15
CA ARG A 179 -32.08 7.60 19.20
C ARG A 179 -31.63 8.22 20.51
N SER A 180 -30.36 8.05 20.91
CA SER A 180 -29.81 8.72 22.09
C SER A 180 -29.68 10.24 21.90
N ARG A 181 -29.31 10.71 20.70
CA ARG A 181 -29.34 12.16 20.39
C ARG A 181 -30.77 12.70 20.41
N LEU A 182 -31.74 12.03 19.78
CA LEU A 182 -33.15 12.45 19.81
C LEU A 182 -33.75 12.45 21.23
N CYS A 183 -33.44 11.45 22.05
CA CYS A 183 -33.88 11.43 23.46
C CYS A 183 -33.23 12.54 24.29
N ASN A 184 -31.94 12.86 24.07
CA ASN A 184 -31.28 13.96 24.76
C ASN A 184 -31.79 15.33 24.31
N THR A 185 -32.09 15.52 23.01
CA THR A 185 -32.68 16.77 22.50
C THR A 185 -34.11 16.94 23.00
N LEU A 186 -34.93 15.88 23.00
CA LEU A 186 -36.31 15.93 23.51
C LEU A 186 -36.36 16.12 25.02
N ALA A 187 -35.45 15.49 25.79
CA ALA A 187 -35.33 15.73 27.22
C ALA A 187 -34.89 17.16 27.53
N SER A 188 -33.96 17.72 26.74
CA SER A 188 -33.52 19.12 26.90
C SER A 188 -34.62 20.12 26.52
N SER A 189 -35.43 19.83 25.50
CA SER A 189 -36.58 20.66 25.12
C SER A 189 -37.73 20.57 26.13
N ALA A 190 -37.96 19.41 26.74
CA ALA A 190 -38.96 19.25 27.80
C ALA A 190 -38.55 19.97 29.10
N VAL A 191 -37.26 19.99 29.44
CA VAL A 191 -36.72 20.74 30.59
C VAL A 191 -36.79 22.26 30.34
N CYS A 192 -36.53 22.74 29.11
CA CYS A 192 -36.70 24.15 28.77
C CYS A 192 -38.17 24.58 28.75
N ALA A 193 -39.09 23.74 28.28
CA ALA A 193 -40.53 24.05 28.29
C ALA A 193 -41.15 24.05 29.70
N GLN A 194 -40.51 23.39 30.67
CA GLN A 194 -40.93 23.37 32.08
C GLN A 194 -40.27 24.49 32.91
N ALA A 195 -39.16 25.06 32.44
CA ALA A 195 -38.52 26.23 33.05
C ALA A 195 -39.25 27.54 32.74
N ASP A 196 -40.03 27.59 31.65
CA ASP A 196 -40.78 28.78 31.20
C ASP A 196 -42.19 28.90 31.83
N ARG A 197 -42.54 28.01 32.77
CA ARG A 197 -43.81 28.05 33.55
C ARG A 197 -43.60 28.29 35.04
N ARG A 198 -42.58 29.05 35.44
CA ARG A 198 -42.55 29.61 36.81
C ARG A 198 -43.21 30.98 36.79
N GLU A 199 -44.29 31.07 37.56
CA GLU A 199 -45.13 32.25 37.78
C GLU A 199 -44.31 33.49 38.18
N PRO A 200 -44.74 34.71 37.80
CA PRO A 200 -44.10 35.93 38.27
C PRO A 200 -44.31 36.12 39.77
N GLU A 201 -43.23 36.43 40.50
CA GLU A 201 -43.29 36.77 41.92
C GLU A 201 -44.10 38.06 42.17
N PRO A 202 -44.92 38.12 43.23
CA PRO A 202 -45.82 39.23 43.50
C PRO A 202 -45.14 40.31 44.36
N TRP A 203 -44.24 41.13 43.79
CA TRP A 203 -43.73 42.33 44.47
C TRP A 203 -43.52 43.56 43.57
N GLN A 204 -44.22 43.66 42.44
CA GLN A 204 -44.21 44.86 41.59
C GLN A 204 -45.63 45.45 41.51
N LEU A 205 -46.12 45.96 42.64
CA LEU A 205 -47.24 46.89 42.73
C LEU A 205 -46.91 47.92 43.81
N GLN A 206 -46.20 48.98 43.42
CA GLN A 206 -46.30 50.31 44.01
C GLN A 206 -45.73 51.36 43.07
#